data_AF-A0A5P1R9F0-F1
#
_entry.id   AF-A0A5P1R9F0-F1
#
_cell.length_a   1.000
_cell.length_b   1.000
_cell.length_c   1.000
_cell.angle_alpha   90.00
_cell.angle_beta   90.00
_cell.angle_gamma   90.00
#
_symmetry.space_group_name_H-M   'P 1'
#
loop_
_entity.id
_entity.type
_entity.pdbx_description
1 polymer ?
#
loop_
_entity_poly.entity_id
_entity_poly.type
_entity_poly.pdbx_seq_one_letter_code
_entity_poly.pdbx_strand_id
1 'polypeptide(L)'
;MTPGVFILSFILYGIIAYTTKRMLYPFDKEQLPCPIADWQCGHEHTLIVSPDYWWAFRFKSRIKGRIPDDSIKEALKSYVETNNKFNLFSSIALAIFCLALYFYTPSSLLSQTLSAIAIIRLFSRSYEIAYAFGCDVFQKHESATGLEKGERIRLALFSYFEIFFYSAAAYTALPTIDSASEAVTLALNVGTLTNVGYAFGECRASFVTNIVFIQVFATLSLVVLSLAAYLSRNENA
;
A
#
# COMPACT_ATOMS: atom_id res chain seq x y z
N MET A 1 3.24 -2.90 22.58
CA MET A 1 2.98 -4.07 21.71
C MET A 1 4.07 -5.11 21.94
N THR A 2 3.70 -6.37 22.18
CA THR A 2 4.66 -7.47 22.36
C THR A 2 5.09 -8.05 21.01
N PRO A 3 6.27 -8.68 20.91
CA PRO A 3 6.72 -9.33 19.67
C PRO A 3 5.74 -10.39 19.16
N GLY A 4 5.10 -11.15 20.06
CA GLY A 4 4.11 -12.17 19.69
C GLY A 4 2.87 -11.59 18.99
N VAL A 5 2.37 -10.42 19.45
CA VAL A 5 1.25 -9.73 18.81
C VAL A 5 1.64 -9.26 17.42
N PHE A 6 2.85 -8.73 17.24
CA PHE A 6 3.32 -8.28 15.94
C PHE A 6 3.47 -9.43 14.93
N ILE A 7 4.05 -10.56 15.34
CA ILE A 7 4.18 -11.76 14.48
C ILE A 7 2.80 -12.30 14.08
N LEU A 8 1.88 -12.43 15.02
CA LEU A 8 0.51 -12.85 14.73
C LEU A 8 -0.17 -11.90 13.75
N SER A 9 -0.02 -10.59 13.97
CA SER A 9 -0.57 -9.54 13.11
C SER A 9 0.00 -9.61 11.69
N PHE A 10 1.28 -9.95 11.55
CA PHE A 10 1.93 -10.15 10.25
C PHE A 10 1.36 -11.33 9.48
N ILE A 11 1.19 -12.48 10.16
CA ILE A 11 0.57 -13.66 9.54
C ILE A 11 -0.87 -13.35 9.14
N LEU A 12 -1.64 -12.73 10.05
CA LEU A 12 -3.02 -12.35 9.79
C LEU A 12 -3.12 -11.37 8.62
N TYR A 13 -2.22 -10.37 8.56
CA TYR A 13 -2.15 -9.43 7.46
C TYR A 13 -1.84 -10.13 6.13
N GLY A 14 -0.89 -11.07 6.11
CA GLY A 14 -0.58 -11.87 4.93
C GLY A 14 -1.79 -12.67 4.41
N ILE A 15 -2.59 -13.23 5.32
CA ILE A 15 -3.84 -13.94 4.99
C ILE A 15 -4.89 -12.97 4.44
N ILE A 16 -5.06 -11.80 5.07
CA ILE A 16 -5.99 -10.76 4.60
C ILE A 16 -5.59 -10.31 3.20
N ALA A 17 -4.32 -9.96 2.99
CA ALA A 17 -3.78 -9.54 1.70
C ALA A 17 -4.01 -10.62 0.63
N TYR A 18 -3.68 -11.88 0.91
CA TYR A 18 -3.96 -13.00 0.00
C TYR A 18 -5.43 -13.09 -0.37
N THR A 19 -6.31 -13.10 0.64
CA THR A 19 -7.76 -13.26 0.47
C THR A 19 -8.33 -12.14 -0.36
N THR A 20 -7.95 -10.89 -0.07
CA THR A 20 -8.33 -9.73 -0.86
C THR A 20 -7.91 -9.87 -2.32
N LYS A 21 -6.63 -10.14 -2.60
CA LYS A 21 -6.14 -10.23 -3.98
C LYS A 21 -6.79 -11.39 -4.74
N ARG A 22 -7.10 -12.50 -4.05
CA ARG A 22 -7.85 -13.62 -4.59
C ARG A 22 -9.28 -13.24 -4.95
N MET A 23 -10.00 -12.52 -4.07
CA MET A 23 -11.38 -12.10 -4.34
C MET A 23 -11.49 -11.15 -5.54
N LEU A 24 -10.46 -10.35 -5.78
CA LEU A 24 -10.41 -9.40 -6.90
C LEU A 24 -9.88 -10.01 -8.21
N TYR A 25 -9.46 -11.27 -8.18
CA TYR A 25 -8.87 -11.93 -9.35
C TYR A 25 -9.97 -12.35 -10.35
N PRO A 26 -9.80 -12.07 -11.66
CA PRO A 26 -10.79 -12.39 -12.69
C PRO A 26 -10.74 -13.87 -13.09
N PHE A 27 -11.23 -14.76 -12.22
CA PHE A 27 -11.27 -16.21 -12.47
C PHE A 27 -12.11 -16.59 -13.70
N ASP A 28 -13.09 -15.77 -14.05
CA ASP A 28 -13.98 -15.93 -15.19
C ASP A 28 -13.26 -15.85 -16.55
N LYS A 29 -12.06 -15.24 -16.58
CA LYS A 29 -11.27 -15.03 -17.81
C LYS A 29 -10.16 -16.06 -18.03
N GLU A 30 -10.03 -17.08 -17.17
CA GLU A 30 -8.98 -18.11 -17.31
C GLU A 30 -9.32 -19.18 -18.38
N GLN A 31 -8.32 -19.56 -19.19
CA GLN A 31 -8.51 -20.54 -20.27
C GLN A 31 -8.51 -22.02 -19.86
N LEU A 32 -8.03 -22.40 -18.67
CA LEU A 32 -7.82 -23.81 -18.31
C LEU A 32 -8.06 -24.12 -16.82
N PRO A 33 -8.68 -25.27 -16.48
CA PRO A 33 -8.76 -25.79 -15.12
C PRO A 33 -7.49 -26.60 -14.81
N CYS A 34 -6.32 -25.96 -14.74
CA CYS A 34 -5.07 -26.62 -14.32
C CYS A 34 -4.63 -26.07 -12.95
N PRO A 35 -4.00 -26.89 -12.07
CA PRO A 35 -3.88 -26.57 -10.66
C PRO A 35 -3.17 -25.24 -10.44
N ILE A 36 -3.45 -24.63 -9.29
CA ILE A 36 -2.99 -23.30 -8.87
C ILE A 36 -1.45 -23.19 -8.82
N ALA A 37 -0.69 -24.26 -9.09
CA ALA A 37 0.69 -24.48 -8.67
C ALA A 37 1.82 -23.90 -9.56
N ASP A 38 1.54 -23.44 -10.79
CA ASP A 38 2.61 -22.85 -11.62
C ASP A 38 2.81 -21.37 -11.29
N TRP A 39 3.42 -21.12 -10.13
CA TRP A 39 3.80 -19.77 -9.70
C TRP A 39 5.18 -19.44 -10.27
N GLN A 40 5.33 -18.31 -10.96
CA GLN A 40 6.64 -17.80 -11.38
C GLN A 40 7.52 -17.49 -10.17
N CYS A 41 8.69 -18.11 -10.06
CA CYS A 41 9.69 -17.80 -9.05
C CYS A 41 10.22 -16.37 -9.21
N GLY A 42 10.48 -15.69 -8.10
CA GLY A 42 10.98 -14.32 -8.05
C GLY A 42 10.38 -13.51 -6.89
N HIS A 43 11.20 -12.59 -6.38
CA HIS A 43 10.83 -11.65 -5.32
C HIS A 43 10.35 -12.29 -4.00
N GLU A 44 10.74 -13.52 -3.68
CA GLU A 44 10.34 -14.22 -2.44
C GLU A 44 10.69 -13.43 -1.18
N HIS A 45 11.84 -12.75 -1.18
CA HIS A 45 12.28 -11.89 -0.07
C HIS A 45 11.28 -10.75 0.21
N THR A 46 10.50 -10.33 -0.79
CA THR A 46 9.51 -9.27 -0.62
C THR A 46 8.30 -9.70 0.19
N LEU A 47 8.06 -11.01 0.39
CA LEU A 47 6.99 -11.47 1.28
C LEU A 47 7.20 -10.95 2.71
N ILE A 48 8.45 -10.89 3.16
CA ILE A 48 8.80 -10.45 4.51
C ILE A 48 8.61 -8.94 4.65
N VAL A 49 8.89 -8.17 3.60
CA VAL A 49 8.92 -6.71 3.63
C VAL A 49 7.58 -6.09 3.21
N SER A 50 6.92 -6.67 2.20
CA SER A 50 5.68 -6.18 1.60
C SER A 50 4.82 -7.36 1.10
N PRO A 51 4.00 -7.96 2.00
CA PRO A 51 3.03 -8.98 1.62
C PRO A 51 2.08 -8.52 0.48
N ASP A 52 1.70 -7.24 0.43
CA ASP A 52 0.84 -6.72 -0.65
C ASP A 52 1.52 -6.80 -2.00
N TYR A 53 2.78 -6.33 -2.08
CA TYR A 53 3.54 -6.38 -3.32
C TYR A 53 3.73 -7.83 -3.76
N TRP A 54 4.11 -8.71 -2.83
CA TRP A 54 4.37 -10.10 -3.17
C TRP A 54 3.12 -10.78 -3.76
N TRP A 55 1.96 -10.64 -3.10
CA TRP A 55 0.72 -11.19 -3.63
C TRP A 55 0.31 -10.51 -4.94
N ALA A 56 0.41 -9.18 -5.03
CA ALA A 56 0.08 -8.45 -6.26
C ALA A 56 0.96 -8.89 -7.44
N PHE A 57 2.26 -9.10 -7.22
CA PHE A 57 3.18 -9.62 -8.22
C PHE A 57 2.73 -11.00 -8.71
N ARG A 58 2.43 -11.92 -7.80
CA ARG A 58 2.03 -13.29 -8.16
C ARG A 58 0.70 -13.33 -8.92
N PHE A 59 -0.31 -12.56 -8.50
CA PHE A 59 -1.58 -12.50 -9.22
C PHE A 59 -1.43 -11.83 -10.59
N LYS A 60 -0.59 -10.79 -10.73
CA LYS A 60 -0.27 -10.19 -12.04
C LYS A 60 0.48 -11.17 -12.95
N SER A 61 1.45 -11.91 -12.44
CA SER A 61 2.15 -12.96 -13.19
C SER A 61 1.20 -14.06 -13.66
N ARG A 62 0.23 -14.44 -12.82
CA ARG A 62 -0.80 -15.42 -13.18
C ARG A 62 -1.70 -14.91 -14.31
N ILE A 63 -2.14 -13.65 -14.26
CA ILE A 63 -2.89 -13.02 -15.35
C ILE A 63 -2.09 -13.11 -16.66
N LYS A 64 -0.81 -12.74 -16.64
CA LYS A 64 0.06 -12.79 -17.83
C LYS A 64 0.27 -14.20 -18.40
N GLY A 65 0.16 -15.24 -17.57
CA GLY A 65 0.40 -16.62 -18.00
C GLY A 65 -0.86 -17.43 -18.33
N ARG A 66 -2.06 -16.97 -17.93
CA ARG A 66 -3.31 -17.78 -18.00
C ARG A 66 -4.46 -17.13 -18.75
N ILE A 67 -4.34 -15.85 -19.08
CA ILE A 67 -5.33 -15.11 -19.86
C ILE A 67 -4.80 -14.97 -21.30
N PRO A 68 -5.63 -15.13 -22.35
CA PRO A 68 -5.19 -15.00 -23.73
C PRO A 68 -4.56 -13.63 -24.00
N ASP A 69 -3.47 -13.62 -24.78
CA ASP A 69 -2.64 -12.44 -25.07
C ASP A 69 -3.46 -11.20 -25.44
N ASP A 70 -4.50 -11.36 -26.26
CA ASP A 70 -5.38 -10.28 -26.72
C ASP A 70 -6.12 -9.57 -25.57
N SER A 71 -6.36 -10.27 -24.46
CA SER A 71 -7.12 -9.79 -23.30
C SER A 71 -6.29 -9.56 -22.04
N ILE A 72 -4.98 -9.88 -22.05
CA ILE A 72 -4.08 -9.71 -20.89
C ILE A 72 -4.05 -8.25 -20.44
N LYS A 73 -3.86 -7.30 -21.38
CA LYS A 73 -3.76 -5.86 -21.06
C LYS A 73 -5.04 -5.36 -20.38
N GLU A 74 -6.21 -5.76 -20.88
CA GLU A 74 -7.51 -5.39 -20.32
C GLU A 74 -7.73 -6.00 -18.93
N ALA A 75 -7.40 -7.29 -18.76
CA ALA A 75 -7.53 -7.98 -17.47
C ALA A 75 -6.58 -7.39 -16.41
N LEU A 76 -5.33 -7.09 -16.78
CA LEU A 76 -4.37 -6.41 -15.90
C LEU A 76 -4.85 -5.02 -15.50
N LYS A 77 -5.36 -4.24 -16.46
CA LYS A 77 -5.93 -2.92 -16.21
C LYS A 77 -7.08 -2.99 -15.21
N SER A 78 -8.08 -3.82 -15.49
CA SER A 78 -9.24 -4.01 -14.63
C SER A 78 -8.86 -4.48 -13.22
N TYR A 79 -7.93 -5.42 -13.13
CA TYR A 79 -7.40 -5.91 -11.85
C TYR A 79 -6.71 -4.81 -11.06
N VAL A 80 -5.81 -4.04 -11.69
CA VAL A 80 -5.07 -2.95 -11.04
C VAL A 80 -6.03 -1.85 -10.55
N GLU A 81 -6.99 -1.43 -11.37
CA GLU A 81 -7.96 -0.41 -10.98
C GLU A 81 -8.84 -0.84 -9.81
N THR A 82 -9.36 -2.07 -9.87
CA THR A 82 -10.22 -2.62 -8.82
C THR A 82 -9.44 -2.81 -7.53
N ASN A 83 -8.22 -3.34 -7.62
CA ASN A 83 -7.33 -3.49 -6.49
C ASN A 83 -6.98 -2.14 -5.84
N ASN A 84 -6.73 -1.09 -6.63
CA ASN A 84 -6.43 0.23 -6.08
C ASN A 84 -7.63 0.85 -5.35
N LYS A 85 -8.84 0.72 -5.92
CA LYS A 85 -10.08 1.19 -5.26
C LYS A 85 -10.34 0.44 -3.95
N PHE A 86 -10.17 -0.88 -3.96
CA PHE A 86 -10.31 -1.70 -2.75
C PHE A 86 -9.26 -1.34 -1.69
N ASN A 87 -8.02 -1.08 -2.11
CA ASN A 87 -6.95 -0.63 -1.22
C ASN A 87 -7.31 0.69 -0.53
N LEU A 88 -7.82 1.67 -1.27
CA LEU A 88 -8.33 2.91 -0.67
C LEU A 88 -9.45 2.65 0.33
N PHE A 89 -10.48 1.89 -0.05
CA PHE A 89 -11.61 1.59 0.83
C PHE A 89 -11.18 0.84 2.09
N SER A 90 -10.34 -0.18 1.97
CA SER A 90 -9.83 -0.95 3.10
C SER A 90 -8.92 -0.12 4.01
N SER A 91 -8.13 0.81 3.45
CA SER A 91 -7.33 1.76 4.24
C SER A 91 -8.22 2.74 5.02
N ILE A 92 -9.31 3.23 4.43
CA ILE A 92 -10.31 4.07 5.14
C ILE A 92 -10.98 3.25 6.26
N ALA A 93 -11.45 2.04 5.96
CA ALA A 93 -12.11 1.19 6.94
C ALA A 93 -11.16 0.87 8.11
N LEU A 94 -9.92 0.48 7.82
CA LEU A 94 -8.90 0.20 8.82
C LEU A 94 -8.62 1.43 9.69
N ALA A 95 -8.52 2.61 9.09
CA ALA A 95 -8.34 3.86 9.84
C ALA A 95 -9.49 4.14 10.80
N ILE A 96 -10.73 4.02 10.35
CA ILE A 96 -11.92 4.20 11.20
C ILE A 96 -11.90 3.22 12.37
N PHE A 97 -11.64 1.93 12.10
CA PHE A 97 -11.58 0.91 13.15
C PHE A 97 -10.44 1.15 14.15
N CYS A 98 -9.24 1.49 13.68
CA CYS A 98 -8.09 1.79 14.54
C CYS A 98 -8.38 3.01 15.43
N LEU A 99 -8.86 4.12 14.84
CA LEU A 99 -9.14 5.35 15.57
C LEU A 99 -10.28 5.18 16.59
N ALA A 100 -11.35 4.48 16.22
CA ALA A 100 -12.45 4.18 17.14
C ALA A 100 -11.98 3.32 18.31
N LEU A 101 -11.25 2.22 18.05
CA LEU A 101 -10.77 1.35 19.12
C LEU A 101 -9.69 1.99 19.97
N TYR A 102 -8.87 2.87 19.40
CA TYR A 102 -7.92 3.69 20.15
C TYR A 102 -8.64 4.62 21.13
N PHE A 103 -9.75 5.24 20.70
CA PHE A 103 -10.55 6.12 21.55
C PHE A 103 -11.22 5.36 22.72
N TYR A 104 -11.80 4.19 22.46
CA TYR A 104 -12.54 3.45 23.50
C TYR A 104 -11.69 2.50 24.35
N THR A 105 -10.70 1.84 23.76
CA THR A 105 -9.96 0.73 24.38
C THR A 105 -8.48 0.65 23.92
N PRO A 106 -7.68 1.71 24.16
CA PRO A 106 -6.34 1.85 23.56
C PRO A 106 -5.39 0.69 23.89
N SER A 107 -5.47 0.16 25.11
CA SER A 107 -4.59 -0.91 25.60
C SER A 107 -5.07 -2.33 25.30
N SER A 108 -6.25 -2.51 24.68
CA SER A 108 -6.81 -3.83 24.41
C SER A 108 -5.94 -4.63 23.42
N LEU A 109 -5.98 -5.96 23.53
CA LEU A 109 -5.26 -6.85 22.60
C LEU A 109 -5.69 -6.58 21.14
N LEU A 110 -6.98 -6.30 20.92
CA LEU A 110 -7.53 -5.98 19.61
C LEU A 110 -6.97 -4.67 19.04
N SER A 111 -6.94 -3.59 19.86
CA SER A 111 -6.34 -2.31 19.48
C SER A 111 -4.86 -2.45 19.10
N GLN A 112 -4.09 -3.21 19.90
CA GLN A 112 -2.69 -3.48 19.63
C GLN A 112 -2.50 -4.29 18.33
N THR A 113 -3.36 -5.29 18.09
CA THR A 113 -3.32 -6.12 16.87
C THR A 113 -3.65 -5.29 15.63
N LEU A 114 -4.68 -4.44 15.68
CA LEU A 114 -5.04 -3.58 14.55
C LEU A 114 -3.99 -2.52 14.26
N SER A 115 -3.41 -1.92 15.30
CA SER A 115 -2.30 -0.97 15.15
C SER A 115 -1.07 -1.64 14.52
N ALA A 116 -0.77 -2.90 14.90
CA ALA A 116 0.28 -3.69 14.28
C ALA A 116 0.01 -3.96 12.79
N ILE A 117 -1.22 -4.37 12.46
CA ILE A 117 -1.68 -4.55 11.08
C ILE A 117 -1.53 -3.24 10.29
N ALA A 118 -1.89 -2.11 10.89
CA ALA A 118 -1.77 -0.80 10.24
C ALA A 118 -0.31 -0.42 9.96
N ILE A 119 0.62 -0.71 10.89
CA ILE A 119 2.06 -0.51 10.65
C ILE A 119 2.54 -1.40 9.49
N ILE A 120 2.20 -2.69 9.51
CA ILE A 120 2.61 -3.63 8.45
C ILE A 120 2.05 -3.20 7.10
N ARG A 121 0.78 -2.77 7.07
CA ARG A 121 0.14 -2.19 5.88
C ARG A 121 0.86 -0.92 5.41
N LEU A 122 1.22 -0.01 6.31
CA LEU A 122 1.97 1.22 6.00
C LEU A 122 3.27 0.88 5.24
N PHE A 123 4.09 -0.03 5.76
CA PHE A 123 5.32 -0.47 5.08
C PHE A 123 5.01 -1.15 3.73
N SER A 124 4.14 -2.15 3.77
CA SER A 124 3.84 -3.00 2.63
C SER A 124 3.26 -2.21 1.45
N ARG A 125 2.28 -1.35 1.73
CA ARG A 125 1.61 -0.51 0.73
C ARG A 125 2.50 0.61 0.21
N SER A 126 3.28 1.25 1.07
CA SER A 126 4.25 2.28 0.64
C SER A 126 5.29 1.70 -0.31
N TYR A 127 5.77 0.47 -0.03
CA TYR A 127 6.68 -0.25 -0.93
C TYR A 127 5.99 -0.58 -2.27
N GLU A 128 4.77 -1.12 -2.25
CA GLU A 128 4.02 -1.45 -3.48
C GLU A 128 3.81 -0.21 -4.36
N ILE A 129 3.43 0.92 -3.76
CA ILE A 129 3.24 2.21 -4.45
C ILE A 129 4.59 2.67 -5.04
N ALA A 130 5.64 2.78 -4.23
CA ALA A 130 6.94 3.27 -4.69
C ALA A 130 7.52 2.40 -5.82
N TYR A 131 7.38 1.06 -5.71
CA TYR A 131 7.82 0.14 -6.75
C TYR A 131 7.00 0.32 -8.04
N ALA A 132 5.67 0.36 -7.95
CA ALA A 132 4.80 0.50 -9.12
C ALA A 132 5.09 1.79 -9.89
N PHE A 133 5.18 2.92 -9.19
CA PHE A 133 5.50 4.21 -9.81
C PHE A 133 6.94 4.27 -10.30
N GLY A 134 7.89 3.65 -9.60
CA GLY A 134 9.27 3.54 -10.06
C GLY A 134 9.35 2.82 -11.39
N CYS A 135 8.71 1.66 -11.51
CA CYS A 135 8.63 0.93 -12.79
C CYS A 135 7.97 1.78 -13.89
N ASP A 136 6.91 2.51 -13.59
CA ASP A 136 6.20 3.36 -14.57
C ASP A 136 7.09 4.49 -15.12
N VAL A 137 8.01 5.04 -14.32
CA VAL A 137 8.94 6.10 -14.75
C VAL A 137 10.12 5.55 -15.54
N PHE A 138 10.65 4.38 -15.16
CA PHE A 138 11.81 3.79 -15.84
C PHE A 138 11.47 3.02 -17.12
N GLN A 139 10.22 2.60 -17.32
CA GLN A 139 9.79 1.90 -18.54
C GLN A 139 9.58 2.88 -19.71
N LYS A 140 10.53 2.86 -20.67
CA LYS A 140 10.55 3.76 -21.84
C LYS A 140 9.57 3.40 -22.97
N HIS A 141 9.07 2.17 -23.04
CA HIS A 141 8.19 1.70 -24.13
C HIS A 141 7.06 0.82 -23.59
N GLU A 142 5.82 1.28 -23.82
CA GLU A 142 4.54 0.69 -23.43
C GLU A 142 4.30 0.47 -21.93
N SER A 143 3.06 0.71 -21.50
CA SER A 143 2.65 0.43 -20.12
C SER A 143 2.53 -1.08 -19.91
N ALA A 144 3.14 -1.59 -18.85
CA ALA A 144 3.05 -3.00 -18.47
C ALA A 144 1.60 -3.48 -18.16
N THR A 145 0.64 -2.56 -18.00
CA THR A 145 -0.73 -2.83 -17.54
C THR A 145 -1.84 -2.31 -18.48
N GLY A 146 -1.49 -1.86 -19.69
CA GLY A 146 -2.46 -1.25 -20.63
C GLY A 146 -3.12 0.06 -20.16
N LEU A 147 -2.63 0.71 -19.10
CA LEU A 147 -3.26 1.92 -18.53
C LEU A 147 -2.90 3.18 -19.32
N GLU A 148 -3.92 3.99 -19.63
CA GLU A 148 -3.75 5.31 -20.23
C GLU A 148 -3.18 6.32 -19.24
N LYS A 149 -2.62 7.42 -19.75
CA LYS A 149 -1.97 8.45 -18.92
C LYS A 149 -2.92 9.06 -17.88
N GLY A 150 -4.14 9.40 -18.26
CA GLY A 150 -5.14 9.97 -17.34
C GLY A 150 -5.52 8.99 -16.22
N GLU A 151 -5.57 7.70 -16.54
CA GLU A 151 -5.89 6.63 -15.59
C GLU A 151 -4.77 6.42 -14.59
N ARG A 152 -3.50 6.47 -15.03
CA ARG A 152 -2.33 6.41 -14.12
C ARG A 152 -2.30 7.59 -13.15
N ILE A 153 -2.57 8.81 -13.63
CA ILE A 153 -2.66 9.99 -12.76
C ILE A 153 -3.78 9.82 -11.74
N ARG A 154 -4.96 9.32 -12.17
CA ARG A 154 -6.07 9.04 -11.26
C ARG A 154 -5.71 7.99 -10.20
N LEU A 155 -4.99 6.93 -10.58
CA LEU A 155 -4.49 5.91 -9.65
C LEU A 155 -3.46 6.49 -8.67
N ALA A 156 -2.58 7.38 -9.13
CA ALA A 156 -1.63 8.10 -8.30
C ALA A 156 -2.33 8.98 -7.27
N LEU A 157 -3.36 9.72 -7.68
CA LEU A 157 -4.16 10.55 -6.79
C LEU A 157 -4.88 9.70 -5.74
N PHE A 158 -5.50 8.59 -6.13
CA PHE A 158 -6.12 7.68 -5.17
C PHE A 158 -5.10 7.10 -4.19
N SER A 159 -3.92 6.72 -4.69
CA SER A 159 -2.82 6.24 -3.84
C SER A 159 -2.37 7.34 -2.87
N TYR A 160 -2.22 8.58 -3.34
CA TYR A 160 -1.86 9.74 -2.50
C TYR A 160 -2.88 9.96 -1.37
N PHE A 161 -4.18 9.94 -1.66
CA PHE A 161 -5.21 10.02 -0.62
C PHE A 161 -5.17 8.82 0.32
N GLU A 162 -4.93 7.62 -0.20
CA GLU A 162 -4.79 6.40 0.59
C GLU A 162 -3.69 6.51 1.66
N ILE A 163 -2.57 7.17 1.34
CA ILE A 163 -1.44 7.37 2.26
C ILE A 163 -1.89 7.97 3.59
N PHE A 164 -2.74 8.99 3.56
CA PHE A 164 -3.21 9.65 4.77
C PHE A 164 -3.99 8.69 5.68
N PHE A 165 -4.82 7.83 5.11
CA PHE A 165 -5.66 6.92 5.89
C PHE A 165 -4.85 5.80 6.53
N TYR A 166 -4.01 5.09 5.77
CA TYR A 166 -3.22 4.03 6.40
C TYR A 166 -2.16 4.58 7.36
N SER A 167 -1.68 5.81 7.14
CA SER A 167 -0.71 6.45 8.04
C SER A 167 -1.38 6.87 9.34
N ALA A 168 -2.58 7.48 9.28
CA ALA A 168 -3.35 7.81 10.47
C ALA A 168 -3.66 6.56 11.31
N ALA A 169 -4.01 5.44 10.65
CA ALA A 169 -4.21 4.16 11.32
C ALA A 169 -2.92 3.64 11.99
N ALA A 170 -1.77 3.75 11.32
CA ALA A 170 -0.50 3.29 11.87
C ALA A 170 0.00 4.18 13.02
N TYR A 171 -0.31 5.47 12.99
CA TYR A 171 0.16 6.43 13.98
C TYR A 171 -0.52 6.29 15.34
N THR A 172 -1.63 5.56 15.45
CA THR A 172 -2.18 5.18 16.77
C THR A 172 -1.23 4.28 17.56
N ALA A 173 -0.22 3.69 16.92
CA ALA A 173 0.81 2.90 17.58
C ALA A 173 1.96 3.74 18.16
N LEU A 174 2.01 5.05 17.84
CA LEU A 174 3.11 5.92 18.27
C LEU A 174 2.96 6.30 19.75
N PRO A 175 4.07 6.31 20.51
CA PRO A 175 4.03 6.66 21.93
C PRO A 175 3.80 8.15 22.19
N THR A 176 3.93 9.01 21.17
CA THR A 176 3.74 10.46 21.26
C THR A 176 2.31 10.90 20.95
N ILE A 177 1.41 9.94 20.67
CA ILE A 177 0.04 10.21 20.28
C ILE A 177 -0.86 9.88 21.46
N ASP A 178 -1.48 10.90 22.04
CA ASP A 178 -2.37 10.75 23.19
C ASP A 178 -3.85 10.70 22.77
N SER A 179 -4.16 11.13 21.54
CA SER A 179 -5.52 11.16 21.02
C SER A 179 -5.64 10.69 19.56
N ALA A 180 -6.81 10.15 19.20
CA ALA A 180 -7.09 9.77 17.81
C ALA A 180 -7.00 10.97 16.84
N SER A 181 -7.36 12.17 17.30
CA SER A 181 -7.21 13.42 16.54
C SER A 181 -5.74 13.72 16.23
N GLU A 182 -4.83 13.53 17.18
CA GLU A 182 -3.41 13.75 16.95
C GLU A 182 -2.83 12.81 15.90
N ALA A 183 -3.27 11.54 15.86
CA ALA A 183 -2.86 10.59 14.83
C ALA A 183 -3.24 11.09 13.42
N VAL A 184 -4.46 11.62 13.28
CA VAL A 184 -4.96 12.19 12.02
C VAL A 184 -4.18 13.47 11.67
N THR A 185 -4.01 14.38 12.63
CA THR A 185 -3.25 15.61 12.43
C THR A 185 -1.81 15.33 12.03
N LEU A 186 -1.15 14.36 12.67
CA LEU A 186 0.21 13.95 12.31
C LEU A 186 0.25 13.36 10.89
N ALA A 187 -0.70 12.50 10.52
CA ALA A 187 -0.77 11.95 9.15
C ALA A 187 -0.96 13.04 8.09
N LEU A 188 -1.73 14.09 8.39
CA LEU A 188 -1.89 15.25 7.51
C LEU A 188 -0.61 16.10 7.43
N ASN A 189 0.02 16.38 8.57
CA ASN A 189 1.25 17.17 8.65
C ASN A 189 2.42 16.49 7.93
N VAL A 190 2.60 15.18 8.16
CA VAL A 190 3.66 14.39 7.53
C VAL A 190 3.35 14.19 6.05
N GLY A 191 2.09 13.90 5.70
CA GLY A 191 1.69 13.70 4.31
C GLY A 191 1.83 14.94 3.43
N THR A 192 1.64 16.13 4.02
CA THR A 192 1.85 17.42 3.34
C THR A 192 3.27 17.97 3.49
N LEU A 193 4.17 17.26 4.18
CA LEU A 193 5.56 17.63 4.42
C LEU A 193 5.75 18.97 5.19
N THR A 194 4.74 19.45 5.91
CA THR A 194 4.77 20.78 6.56
C THR A 194 5.27 20.75 8.00
N ASN A 195 5.12 19.63 8.72
CA ASN A 195 5.55 19.54 10.12
C ASN A 195 5.87 18.10 10.56
N VAL A 196 6.88 17.48 9.93
CA VAL A 196 7.32 16.11 10.26
C VAL A 196 7.91 16.03 11.68
N GLY A 197 8.47 17.15 12.17
CA GLY A 197 9.03 17.28 13.51
C GLY A 197 8.03 17.01 14.64
N TYR A 198 6.72 17.19 14.39
CA TYR A 198 5.66 16.92 15.37
C TYR A 198 5.66 15.48 15.89
N ALA A 199 6.18 14.52 15.12
CA ALA A 199 6.32 13.13 15.55
C ALA A 199 7.40 12.93 16.63
N PHE A 200 8.35 13.85 16.73
CA PHE A 200 9.52 13.75 17.60
C PHE A 200 9.34 14.73 18.76
N GLY A 201 8.69 14.26 19.84
CA GLY A 201 8.61 14.99 21.09
C GLY A 201 9.99 15.29 21.69
N GLU A 202 10.03 15.91 22.88
CA GLU A 202 11.19 16.66 23.38
C GLU A 202 12.56 15.95 23.39
N CYS A 203 12.67 14.61 23.46
CA CYS A 203 14.01 13.98 23.39
C CYS A 203 14.06 12.45 23.16
N ARG A 204 13.20 11.83 22.33
CA ARG A 204 13.31 10.38 22.04
C ARG A 204 12.96 10.01 20.59
N ALA A 205 13.97 10.01 19.72
CA ALA A 205 13.91 9.30 18.46
C ALA A 205 13.93 7.79 18.75
N SER A 206 12.76 7.15 18.75
CA SER A 206 12.65 5.69 18.81
C SER A 206 12.53 5.11 17.41
N PHE A 207 12.91 3.84 17.23
CA PHE A 207 12.69 3.13 15.95
C PHE A 207 11.21 3.20 15.51
N VAL A 208 10.29 3.16 16.47
CA VAL A 208 8.84 3.26 16.22
C VAL A 208 8.46 4.66 15.71
N THR A 209 9.09 5.72 16.22
CA THR A 209 8.85 7.09 15.74
C THR A 209 9.31 7.29 14.29
N ASN A 210 10.34 6.57 13.85
CA ASN A 210 10.85 6.67 12.48
C ASN A 210 9.90 6.15 11.39
N ILE A 211 8.79 5.48 11.75
CA ILE A 211 7.79 5.04 10.77
C ILE A 211 7.18 6.23 10.01
N VAL A 212 7.23 7.44 10.55
CA VAL A 212 6.73 8.63 9.87
C VAL A 212 7.48 8.93 8.58
N PHE A 213 8.76 8.57 8.50
CA PHE A 213 9.56 8.74 7.30
C PHE A 213 9.16 7.81 6.16
N ILE A 214 8.44 6.72 6.43
CA ILE A 214 7.88 5.85 5.40
C ILE A 214 6.78 6.61 4.64
N GLN A 215 5.93 7.34 5.37
CA GLN A 215 4.93 8.21 4.75
C GLN A 215 5.62 9.29 3.91
N VAL A 216 6.65 9.95 4.45
CA VAL A 216 7.46 10.95 3.70
C VAL A 216 8.05 10.34 2.43
N PHE A 217 8.63 9.14 2.51
CA PHE A 217 9.21 8.47 1.36
C PHE A 217 8.14 8.13 0.31
N ALA A 218 6.97 7.65 0.72
CA ALA A 218 5.86 7.33 -0.19
C ALA A 218 5.32 8.58 -0.88
N THR A 219 5.10 9.67 -0.14
CA THR A 219 4.60 10.94 -0.70
C THR A 219 5.62 11.58 -1.63
N LEU A 220 6.91 11.61 -1.25
CA LEU A 220 7.97 12.11 -2.12
C LEU A 220 8.12 11.26 -3.37
N SER A 221 8.05 9.93 -3.26
CA SER A 221 8.08 9.05 -4.43
C SER A 221 6.97 9.42 -5.40
N LEU A 222 5.73 9.60 -4.92
CA LEU A 222 4.63 10.04 -5.78
C LEU A 222 4.86 11.40 -6.41
N VAL A 223 5.31 12.40 -5.64
CA VAL A 223 5.52 13.77 -6.14
C VAL A 223 6.65 13.81 -7.17
N VAL A 224 7.82 13.23 -6.85
CA VAL A 224 8.99 13.22 -7.73
C VAL A 224 8.70 12.44 -9.01
N LEU A 225 8.07 11.27 -8.90
CA LEU A 225 7.76 10.43 -10.07
C LEU A 225 6.66 11.07 -10.93
N SER A 226 5.69 11.77 -10.32
CA SER A 226 4.69 12.56 -11.06
C SER A 226 5.33 13.75 -11.78
N LEU A 227 6.28 14.44 -11.15
CA LEU A 227 7.01 15.55 -11.77
C LEU A 227 7.91 15.06 -12.90
N ALA A 228 8.62 13.95 -12.72
CA ALA A 228 9.44 13.33 -13.75
C ALA A 228 8.61 12.94 -14.98
N ALA A 229 7.44 12.32 -14.76
CA ALA A 229 6.49 11.99 -15.82
C ALA A 229 5.90 13.23 -16.52
N TYR A 230 5.79 14.36 -15.82
CA TYR A 230 5.38 15.63 -16.41
C TYR A 230 6.51 16.26 -17.25
N LEU A 231 7.74 16.31 -16.74
CA LEU A 231 8.90 16.94 -17.42
C LEU A 231 9.30 16.17 -18.68
N SER A 232 9.29 14.84 -18.64
CA SER A 232 9.52 13.99 -19.82
C SER A 232 8.52 14.26 -20.97
N ARG A 233 7.42 14.99 -20.72
CA ARG A 233 6.43 15.38 -21.74
C ARG A 233 6.89 16.51 -22.64
N ASN A 234 7.77 17.40 -22.17
CA ASN A 234 8.13 18.61 -22.90
C ASN A 234 9.27 18.42 -23.90
N GLU A 235 9.92 17.26 -23.92
CA GLU A 235 10.98 16.95 -24.90
C GLU A 235 10.45 16.28 -26.18
N ASN A 236 9.16 15.92 -26.24
CA ASN A 236 8.53 15.26 -27.38
C ASN A 236 7.39 16.08 -28.03
N ALA A 237 7.34 17.39 -27.78
CA ALA A 237 6.38 18.32 -28.40
C ALA A 237 7.09 19.26 -29.37
#